data_AF-A0AAD4BZT5-F1
#
_entry.id   AF-A0AAD4BZT5-F1
#
_cell.length_a   1.000
_cell.length_b   1.000
_cell.length_c   1.000
_cell.angle_alpha   90.00
_cell.angle_beta   90.00
_cell.angle_gamma   90.00
#
_symmetry.space_group_name_H-M   'P 1'
#
loop_
_entity.id
_entity.type
_entity.pdbx_description
1 polymer ?
#
loop_
_entity_poly.entity_id
_entity_poly.type
_entity_poly.pdbx_seq_one_letter_code
_entity_poly.pdbx_strand_id
1 'polypeptide(L)' 'WEERRRREVDLTDGDPTVIVIGAGHSGLEVAARLKYLGVPHLIIDKIARVGDN' A
#
# COMPACT_ATOMS: atom_id res chain seq x y z
N TRP A 1 -6.55 -7.86 10.82
CA TRP A 1 -6.48 -7.18 9.50
C TRP A 1 -6.47 -5.67 9.66
N GLU A 2 -7.40 -5.10 10.42
CA GLU A 2 -7.51 -3.65 10.62
C GLU A 2 -6.31 -3.05 11.38
N GLU A 3 -5.87 -3.67 12.49
CA GLU A 3 -4.67 -3.22 13.22
C GLU A 3 -3.40 -3.22 12.37
N ARG A 4 -3.22 -4.22 11.51
CA ARG A 4 -2.07 -4.29 10.60
C ARG A 4 -2.09 -3.13 9.60
N ARG A 5 -3.25 -2.84 9.01
CA ARG A 5 -3.40 -1.67 8.12
C ARG A 5 -3.18 -0.36 8.85
N ARG A 6 -3.60 -0.27 10.12
CA ARG A 6 -3.42 0.95 10.90
C ARG A 6 -1.95 1.25 11.15
N ARG A 7 -1.14 0.24 11.51
CA ARG A 7 0.31 0.38 11.64
C ARG A 7 1.00 0.78 10.34
N GLU A 8 0.54 0.24 9.20
CA GLU A 8 1.06 0.58 7.88
C GLU A 8 0.75 2.04 7.50
N VAL A 9 -0.44 2.55 7.86
CA VAL A 9 -0.83 3.96 7.62
C VAL A 9 -0.12 4.92 8.57
N ASP A 10 0.00 4.55 9.84
CA ASP A 10 0.65 5.37 10.87
C ASP A 10 2.19 5.31 10.79
N LEU A 11 2.75 4.58 9.80
CA LEU A 11 4.19 4.41 9.57
C LEU A 11 4.97 4.01 10.83
N THR A 12 4.32 3.27 11.75
CA THR A 12 4.92 2.93 13.05
C THR A 12 6.13 2.00 12.94
N ASP A 13 6.27 1.31 11.81
CA ASP A 13 7.37 0.40 11.53
C ASP A 13 8.50 1.07 10.70
N GLY A 14 8.41 2.38 10.45
CA GLY A 14 9.39 3.18 9.70
C GLY A 14 8.85 3.78 8.40
N ASP A 15 9.67 4.62 7.75
CA ASP A 15 9.31 5.25 6.47
C ASP A 15 9.30 4.23 5.31
N PRO A 16 8.37 4.35 4.36
CA PRO A 16 8.31 3.44 3.23
C PRO A 16 9.46 3.74 2.26
N THR A 17 10.09 2.70 1.72
CA THR A 17 11.10 2.85 0.66
C THR A 17 10.45 3.26 -0.68
N VAL A 18 9.19 2.87 -0.89
CA VAL A 18 8.45 3.11 -2.13
C VAL A 18 7.06 3.69 -1.84
N ILE A 19 6.68 4.73 -2.57
CA ILE A 19 5.31 5.26 -2.58
C ILE A 19 4.67 4.91 -3.93
N VAL A 20 3.53 4.23 -3.88
CA VAL A 20 2.70 3.90 -5.04
C VAL A 20 1.48 4.81 -5.04
N ILE A 21 1.28 5.57 -6.12
CA ILE A 21 0.12 6.44 -6.29
C ILE A 21 -0.88 5.75 -7.24
N GLY A 22 -2.08 5.50 -6.74
CA GLY A 22 -3.15 4.74 -7.39
C GLY A 22 -3.19 3.27 -6.94
N ALA A 23 -4.34 2.84 -6.47
CA ALA A 23 -4.72 1.48 -6.06
C ALA A 23 -5.66 0.81 -7.09
N GLY A 24 -5.49 1.13 -8.37
CA GLY A 24 -6.04 0.33 -9.48
C GLY A 24 -5.29 -0.99 -9.67
N HIS A 25 -5.65 -1.77 -10.70
CA HIS A 25 -5.06 -3.09 -10.94
C HIS A 25 -3.52 -3.11 -10.94
N SER A 26 -2.88 -2.21 -11.70
CA SER A 26 -1.42 -2.15 -11.77
C SER A 26 -0.78 -1.70 -10.45
N GLY A 27 -1.39 -0.77 -9.73
CA GLY A 27 -0.89 -0.31 -8.43
C GLY A 27 -0.94 -1.41 -7.37
N LEU A 28 -2.02 -2.19 -7.36
CA LEU A 28 -2.17 -3.34 -6.48
C LEU A 28 -1.23 -4.49 -6.85
N GLU A 29 -1.02 -4.75 -8.15
CA GLU A 29 -0.07 -5.76 -8.61
C GLU A 29 1.35 -5.43 -8.14
N VAL A 30 1.79 -4.17 -8.32
CA VAL A 30 3.10 -3.70 -7.87
C VAL A 30 3.22 -3.82 -6.36
N ALA A 31 2.22 -3.39 -5.60
CA ALA A 31 2.24 -3.48 -4.15
C ALA A 31 2.29 -4.94 -3.64
N ALA A 32 1.53 -5.84 -4.26
CA ALA A 32 1.59 -7.26 -3.94
C ALA A 32 3.00 -7.84 -4.16
N ARG A 33 3.68 -7.40 -5.23
CA ARG A 33 5.05 -7.83 -5.53
C ARG A 33 6.08 -7.21 -4.58
N LEU A 34 5.94 -5.93 -4.22
CA LEU A 34 6.78 -5.30 -3.20
C LEU A 34 6.62 -5.99 -1.84
N LYS A 35 5.38 -6.35 -1.47
CA LYS A 35 5.09 -7.14 -0.28
C LYS A 35 5.76 -8.51 -0.29
N TYR A 36 5.70 -9.22 -1.42
CA TYR A 36 6.36 -10.51 -1.59
C TYR A 36 7.89 -10.40 -1.43
N LEU A 37 8.48 -9.31 -1.91
CA LEU A 37 9.92 -9.02 -1.79
C LEU A 37 10.32 -8.47 -0.41
N GLY A 38 9.38 -8.25 0.50
CA GLY A 38 9.65 -7.67 1.82
C GLY A 38 10.08 -6.19 1.76
N VAL A 39 9.75 -5.47 0.69
CA VAL A 39 10.06 -4.05 0.53
C VAL A 39 8.97 -3.21 1.20
N PRO A 40 9.31 -2.35 2.19
CA PRO A 40 8.35 -1.43 2.79
C PRO A 40 7.80 -0.45 1.75
N HIS A 41 6.47 -0.37 1.65
CA HIS A 41 5.79 0.46 0.67
C HIS A 41 4.46 1.00 1.19
N LEU A 42 4.04 2.14 0.66
CA LEU A 42 2.76 2.79 0.96
C LEU A 42 1.99 3.02 -0.35
N ILE A 43 0.73 2.58 -0.41
CA ILE A 43 -0.17 2.87 -1.54
C ILE A 43 -1.09 4.02 -1.14
N ILE A 44 -1.18 5.04 -1.98
CA ILE A 44 -2.07 6.19 -1.80
C ILE A 44 -3.05 6.22 -2.98
N ASP A 45 -4.35 6.19 -2.71
CA ASP A 45 -5.40 6.40 -3.71
C ASP A 45 -6.35 7.52 -3.24
N LYS A 46 -6.93 8.23 -4.21
CA LYS A 46 -7.96 9.24 -3.99
C LYS A 46 -9.32 8.59 -3.69
N ILE A 47 -9.59 7.40 -4.21
CA ILE A 47 -10.85 6.67 -4.03
C ILE A 47 -10.76 5.84 -2.76
N ALA A 48 -11.72 6.02 -1.85
CA ALA A 48 -11.73 5.33 -0.55
C ALA A 48 -11.91 3.81 -0.66
N ARG A 49 -12.43 3.32 -1.79
CA ARG A 49 -12.66 1.92 -2.09
C ARG A 49 -11.68 1.42 -3.16
N VAL A 50 -10.93 0.40 -2.80
CA VAL A 50 -10.02 -0.31 -3.72
C VAL A 50 -10.85 -1.03 -4.80
N GLY A 51 -10.47 -0.86 -6.07
CA GLY A 51 -11.09 -1.57 -7.20
C GLY A 51 -12.33 -0.91 -7.81
N ASP A 52 -12.70 0.30 -7.39
CA ASP A 52 -13.69 1.11 -8.12
C ASP A 52 -12.97 1.92 -9.21
N ASN A 53 -12.79 1.31 -10.39
CA ASN A 53 -12.41 1.99 -11.64
C ASN A 53 -12.97 1.23 -12.85
#